data_AF-A0A957RV83-F1
#
_entry.id   AF-A0A957RV83-F1
#
_cell.length_a   1.000
_cell.length_b   1.000
_cell.length_c   1.000
_cell.angle_alpha   90.00
_cell.angle_beta   90.00
_cell.angle_gamma   90.00
#
_symmetry.space_group_name_H-M   'P 1'
#
loop_
_entity.id
_entity.type
_entity.pdbx_description
1 polymer ?
#
loop_
_entity_poly.entity_id
_entity_poly.type
_entity_poly.pdbx_seq_one_letter_code
_entity_poly.pdbx_strand_id
1 'polypeptide(L)' 'VSGFRKSLSYVGKVAPMGNVDQEDVGQAAAFLLSDHATRITGEVLYVDGGYNIMGAPDPSLMDGDAKNE' A
#
# COMPACT_ATOMS: atom_id res chain seq x y z
N VAL A 1 -4.50 -15.22 -7.68
CA VAL A 1 -5.75 -14.52 -7.29
C VAL A 1 -6.22 -13.70 -8.48
N SER A 2 -7.44 -13.94 -8.98
CA SER A 2 -8.00 -13.14 -10.08
C SER A 2 -8.13 -11.67 -9.66
N GLY A 3 -7.87 -10.72 -10.56
CA GLY A 3 -7.98 -9.28 -10.29
C GLY A 3 -6.83 -8.65 -9.49
N PHE A 4 -5.98 -9.43 -8.82
CA PHE A 4 -4.90 -8.90 -7.97
C PHE A 4 -3.92 -7.99 -8.73
N ARG A 5 -3.49 -8.40 -9.94
CA ARG A 5 -2.57 -7.58 -10.75
C ARG A 5 -3.17 -6.23 -11.12
N LYS A 6 -4.49 -6.17 -11.35
CA LYS A 6 -5.21 -4.94 -11.66
C LYS A 6 -5.24 -4.02 -10.43
N SER A 7 -5.56 -4.56 -9.26
CA SER A 7 -5.48 -3.83 -7.99
C SER A 7 -4.07 -3.33 -7.69
N LEU A 8 -3.04 -4.15 -7.91
CA LEU A 8 -1.65 -3.77 -7.68
C LEU A 8 -1.17 -2.66 -8.64
N SER A 9 -1.58 -2.71 -9.91
CA SER A 9 -1.33 -1.63 -10.88
C SER A 9 -2.03 -0.34 -10.46
N TYR A 10 -3.28 -0.44 -10.02
CA TYR A 10 -4.06 0.72 -9.56
C TYR A 10 -3.44 1.37 -8.32
N VAL A 11 -3.18 0.60 -7.26
CA VAL A 11 -2.57 1.09 -6.02
C VAL A 11 -1.24 1.79 -6.31
N GLY A 12 -0.39 1.18 -7.14
CA GLY A 12 0.89 1.78 -7.53
C GLY A 12 0.78 3.12 -8.27
N LYS A 13 -0.35 3.40 -8.92
CA LYS A 13 -0.60 4.68 -9.60
C LYS A 13 -1.15 5.76 -8.68
N VAL A 14 -1.85 5.38 -7.61
CA VAL A 14 -2.63 6.34 -6.80
C VAL A 14 -2.14 6.51 -5.38
N ALA A 15 -1.42 5.54 -4.82
CA ALA A 15 -0.77 5.69 -3.53
C ALA A 15 0.33 6.77 -3.62
N PRO A 16 0.44 7.72 -2.67
CA PRO A 16 1.45 8.78 -2.68
C PRO A 16 2.89 8.30 -2.87
N MET A 17 3.23 7.13 -2.32
CA MET A 17 4.56 6.51 -2.44
C MET A 17 4.55 5.27 -3.34
N GLY A 18 3.46 4.99 -4.04
CA GLY A 18 3.32 3.82 -4.90
C GLY A 18 3.15 2.50 -4.14
N ASN A 19 3.48 1.39 -4.82
CA ASN A 19 3.40 0.06 -4.23
C ASN A 19 4.49 -0.16 -3.19
N VAL A 20 4.13 -0.80 -2.09
CA VAL A 20 5.06 -1.36 -1.11
C VAL A 20 5.38 -2.81 -1.45
N ASP A 21 6.47 -3.32 -0.88
CA ASP A 21 6.82 -4.73 -0.95
C ASP A 21 6.89 -5.40 0.43
N GLN A 22 7.37 -6.65 0.46
CA GLN A 22 7.47 -7.44 1.69
C GLN A 22 8.51 -6.88 2.66
N GLU A 23 9.54 -6.21 2.15
CA GLU A 23 10.61 -5.63 2.96
C GLU A 23 10.08 -4.41 3.72
N ASP A 24 9.28 -3.54 3.08
CA ASP A 24 8.65 -2.39 3.74
C ASP A 24 7.83 -2.81 4.97
N VAL A 25 7.02 -3.86 4.82
CA VAL A 25 6.21 -4.43 5.91
C VAL A 25 7.08 -5.09 6.96
N GLY A 26 8.13 -5.80 6.53
CA GLY A 26 9.09 -6.45 7.43
C GLY A 26 9.83 -5.44 8.31
N GLN A 27 10.27 -4.33 7.73
CA GLN A 27 10.97 -3.25 8.46
C GLN A 27 10.05 -2.55 9.46
N ALA A 28 8.80 -2.28 9.08
CA ALA A 28 7.81 -1.71 10.01
C ALA A 28 7.51 -2.67 11.19
N ALA A 29 7.37 -3.97 10.91
CA ALA A 29 7.20 -4.98 11.95
C ALA A 29 8.44 -5.07 12.86
N ALA A 30 9.65 -5.04 12.29
CA ALA A 30 10.89 -5.04 13.04
C ALA A 30 11.00 -3.82 13.98
N PHE A 31 10.60 -2.63 13.50
CA PHE A 31 10.50 -1.44 14.35
C PHE A 31 9.55 -1.65 15.54
N LEU A 32 8.33 -2.15 15.28
CA LEU A 32 7.33 -2.39 16.32
C LEU A 32 7.75 -3.45 17.35
N LEU A 33 8.59 -4.41 16.95
CA LEU A 33 9.16 -5.41 17.85
C LEU A 33 10.42 -4.93 18.61
N SER A 34 10.95 -3.76 18.26
CA SER A 34 12.17 -3.22 18.86
C SER A 34 11.90 -2.40 20.13
N ASP A 35 12.96 -2.13 20.89
CA ASP A 35 12.91 -1.29 22.09
C ASP A 35 12.42 0.15 21.82
N HIS A 36 12.48 0.61 20.57
CA HIS A 36 12.02 1.94 20.16
C HIS A 36 10.50 2.08 20.18
N ALA A 37 9.76 0.97 20.14
CA ALA A 37 8.30 0.95 20.13
C ALA A 37 7.68 0.59 21.49
N THR A 38 8.46 0.59 22.58
CA THR A 38 8.03 0.14 23.93
C THR A 38 6.79 0.84 24.50
N ARG A 39 6.40 1.99 23.95
CA ARG A 39 5.22 2.77 24.36
C ARG A 39 4.14 2.87 23.28
N ILE A 40 4.21 2.05 22.24
CA ILE A 40 3.22 1.97 21.16
C ILE A 40 2.42 0.69 21.33
N THR A 41 1.09 0.80 21.48
CA THR A 41 0.19 -0.35 21.65
C THR A 41 -1.22 0.01 21.23
N GLY A 42 -2.02 -0.97 20.78
CA GLY A 42 -3.41 -0.78 20.36
C GLY A 42 -3.60 -0.06 19.02
N GLU A 43 -2.52 0.24 18.30
CA GLU A 43 -2.54 1.00 17.05
C GLU A 43 -2.63 0.09 15.81
N VAL A 44 -3.24 0.63 14.76
CA VAL A 44 -3.21 0.05 13.41
C VAL A 44 -2.23 0.86 12.56
N LEU A 45 -1.07 0.29 12.29
CA LEU A 45 -0.07 0.91 11.42
C LEU A 45 -0.30 0.50 9.96
N TYR A 46 -0.62 1.47 9.10
CA TYR A 46 -0.72 1.25 7.66
C TYR A 46 0.66 1.29 7.00
N VAL A 47 0.95 0.27 6.20
CA VAL A 47 2.16 0.16 5.37
C VAL A 47 1.70 -0.16 3.95
N ASP A 48 1.27 0.87 3.23
CA ASP A 48 0.60 0.73 1.93
C ASP A 48 0.94 1.87 0.94
N GLY A 49 2.05 2.56 1.19
CA GLY A 49 2.47 3.71 0.39
C GLY A 49 1.55 4.92 0.52
N GLY A 50 0.68 4.95 1.54
CA GLY A 50 -0.30 6.01 1.78
C GLY A 50 -1.60 5.81 1.00
N TYR A 51 -1.91 4.60 0.52
CA TYR A 51 -3.17 4.34 -0.16
C TYR A 51 -4.38 4.59 0.77
N ASN A 52 -4.29 4.26 2.06
CA ASN A 52 -5.37 4.41 3.03
C ASN A 52 -5.85 5.86 3.24
N ILE A 53 -5.01 6.86 2.96
CA ILE A 53 -5.38 8.27 3.10
C ILE A 53 -6.01 8.85 1.82
N MET A 54 -6.05 8.07 0.74
CA MET A 54 -6.65 8.50 -0.52
C MET A 54 -8.18 8.47 -0.41
N GLY A 55 -8.83 9.62 -0.56
CA GLY A 55 -10.28 9.74 -0.42
C GLY A 55 -11.06 9.18 -1.63
N ALA A 56 -10.83 9.74 -2.81
CA ALA A 56 -11.48 9.32 -4.06
C ALA A 56 -10.47 9.36 -5.23
N PRO A 57 -9.48 8.45 -5.25
CA PRO A 57 -8.55 8.35 -6.36
C PRO A 57 -9.28 8.02 -7.67
N ASP A 58 -8.83 8.58 -8.79
CA ASP A 58 -9.50 8.48 -10.09
C ASP A 58 -9.76 7.01 -10.49
N PRO A 59 -11.04 6.56 -10.54
CA PRO A 59 -11.37 5.19 -10.88
C PRO A 59 -10.95 4.78 -12.29
N SER A 60 -10.76 5.74 -13.21
CA SER A 60 -10.35 5.45 -14.59
C SER A 60 -8.94 4.84 -14.67
N LEU A 61 -8.10 5.10 -13.66
CA LEU A 61 -6.75 4.55 -13.56
C LEU A 61 -6.75 3.05 -13.28
N MET A 62 -7.87 2.50 -12.80
CA MET A 62 -8.05 1.08 -12.52
C MET A 62 -8.13 0.26 -13.81
N ASP A 63 -8.56 0.87 -14.92
CA ASP A 63 -8.70 0.23 -16.25
C ASP A 63 -7.48 0.41 -17.16
N GLY A 64 -6.38 0.95 -16.63
CA GLY A 64 -5.16 1.20 -17.40
C GLY A 64 -4.37 -0.06 -17.69
N ASP A 65 -4.77 -0.76 -18.77
CA ASP A 65 -3.95 -1.41 -19.83
C ASP A 65 -4.81 -2.20 -20.85
N ALA A 66 -6.14 -2.03 -20.89
CA ALA A 66 -7.02 -2.76 -21.81
C ALA A 66 -7.21 -2.11 -23.20
N LYS A 67 -6.39 -1.11 -23.58
CA LYS A 67 -6.56 -0.36 -24.85
C LYS A 67 -5.33 -0.29 -25.76
N ASN A 68 -4.28 -1.07 -25.50
CA ASN A 68 -3.09 -1.15 -26.37
C ASN A 68 -2.72 -2.60 -26.73
N GLU A 69 -3.70 -3.41 -27.12
CA GLU A 69 -3.56 -4.61 -27.97
C GLU A 69 -4.71 -4.66 -28.98
#